data_AF-A0A814JVY4-F1
#
_entry.id   AF-A0A814JVY4-F1
#
_cell.length_a   1.000
_cell.length_b   1.000
_cell.length_c   1.000
_cell.angle_alpha   90.00
_cell.angle_beta   90.00
_cell.angle_gamma   90.00
#
_symmetry.space_group_name_H-M   'P 1'
#
loop_
_entity.id
_entity.type
_entity.pdbx_description
1 polymer ?
#
loop_
_entity_poly.entity_id
_entity_poly.type
_entity_poly.pdbx_seq_one_letter_code
_entity_poly.pdbx_strand_id
1 'polypeptide(L)'
;MGQYISISSSIKTTRSNSISPIDYEFNSPRFTVNDAEQIQQGIEHLNEHGYAVFSNVLSPNEITLNIDLLWEHFESLLPPYFIKRDDAKTWDDAWPGIPEFGILSDDGFGHSQFIWSIRGNPNVKKIFTEIWKTPELLVSFDAAGCFRDWRINPSWKTVSGWYHCDQNPMEKSNRCSIQGFVSLTDNDESTGGLVVVPQSHKHFDELRSIADKNNAVMITQNPSSAAIILAANIPTASNFFFSFLALQGLTMAPSLLLQIATLILFYLLGKLFDNTPRKKWKRYFTLSSLNWGTIFPVFTNFIVITLVYSIIAPLMLLISGLAFGLFYIAYAYTMFYVTDFPNDAGGLAFPRAIYQSFTGIYLMEIMLATLFFLAQNDSGSQSAIVEAIFMCVSIAITVAVQYTMCTSFDPLTYYLPIDAEEFSQLDIPVSGKFGITKKVTRILNHRQSINDSDSVSTADQAVNEVYDNTMENAYLHPALRDPKPIIWIPCDNLGIAVDEVQKTEASGMNILMSTEGARFNDKINIEINGAPPDHMPFTETNQVRTRF
;
A
#
# COMPACT_ATOMS: atom_id res chain seq x y z
N MET A 1 13.88 -11.32 8.95
CA MET A 1 14.39 -10.32 8.00
C MET A 1 15.34 -9.41 8.76
N GLY A 2 16.63 -9.74 8.75
CA GLY A 2 17.68 -8.81 9.17
C GLY A 2 17.81 -7.69 8.14
N GLN A 3 17.99 -6.45 8.59
CA GLN A 3 18.35 -5.34 7.71
C GLN A 3 19.85 -5.38 7.46
N TYR A 4 20.24 -5.47 6.19
CA TYR A 4 21.64 -5.36 5.78
C TYR A 4 22.11 -3.91 5.98
N ILE A 5 23.02 -3.68 6.93
CA ILE A 5 23.79 -2.44 6.97
C ILE A 5 24.93 -2.61 5.96
N SER A 6 24.65 -2.29 4.69
CA SER A 6 25.70 -2.16 3.67
C SER A 6 26.48 -0.88 3.93
N ILE A 7 27.60 -0.98 4.63
CA ILE A 7 28.63 0.06 4.58
C ILE A 7 29.39 -0.19 3.27
N SER A 8 28.91 0.37 2.16
CA SER A 8 29.59 0.20 0.88
C SER A 8 31.02 0.75 0.97
N SER A 9 31.97 -0.04 0.47
CA SER A 9 33.40 0.29 0.36
C SER A 9 33.70 1.48 -0.60
N SER A 10 32.68 2.20 -1.07
CA SER A 10 32.82 3.45 -1.81
C SER A 10 33.01 4.68 -0.92
N ILE A 11 33.07 4.50 0.40
CA ILE A 11 33.56 5.54 1.31
C ILE A 11 35.09 5.61 1.17
N LYS A 12 35.60 6.49 0.29
CA LYS A 12 36.91 7.12 0.52
C LYS A 12 36.80 8.01 1.74
N THR A 13 36.78 7.40 2.92
CA THR A 13 36.89 8.10 4.19
C THR A 13 38.31 8.64 4.26
N THR A 14 38.43 9.96 4.29
CA THR A 14 39.65 10.70 4.64
C THR A 14 40.07 10.49 6.10
N ARG A 15 39.79 9.32 6.68
CA ARG A 15 40.39 8.83 7.92
C ARG A 15 41.00 7.47 7.64
N SER A 16 42.33 7.48 7.53
CA SER A 16 43.22 6.35 7.75
C SER A 16 42.98 5.76 9.15
N ASN A 17 41.90 5.00 9.32
CA ASN A 17 41.77 4.06 10.42
C ASN A 17 42.13 2.71 9.81
N SER A 18 43.40 2.34 9.92
CA SER A 18 43.87 1.00 9.63
C SER A 18 43.03 0.01 10.46
N ILE A 19 42.18 -0.75 9.79
CA ILE A 19 41.53 -1.91 10.39
C ILE A 19 42.66 -2.81 10.86
N SER A 20 42.67 -3.18 12.15
CA SER A 20 43.63 -4.16 12.64
C SER A 20 43.48 -5.42 11.78
N PRO A 21 44.59 -6.01 11.29
CA PRO A 21 44.50 -7.23 10.49
C PRO A 21 43.75 -8.30 11.28
N ILE A 22 42.92 -9.09 10.58
CA ILE A 22 42.20 -10.22 11.18
C ILE A 22 43.25 -11.20 11.70
N ASP A 23 43.16 -11.54 12.98
CA ASP A 23 44.03 -12.54 13.59
C ASP A 23 43.45 -13.94 13.33
N TYR A 24 43.92 -14.57 12.26
CA TYR A 24 43.55 -15.94 11.90
C TYR A 24 44.23 -17.00 12.77
N GLU A 25 45.25 -16.62 13.57
CA GLU A 25 46.00 -17.53 14.45
C GLU A 25 45.46 -17.52 15.89
N PHE A 26 44.45 -16.69 16.18
CA PHE A 26 43.85 -16.60 17.50
C PHE A 26 43.15 -17.91 17.90
N ASN A 27 43.77 -18.66 18.83
CA ASN A 27 43.22 -19.91 19.36
C ASN A 27 42.06 -19.64 20.33
N SER A 28 40.83 -19.57 19.78
CA SER A 28 39.61 -19.51 20.60
C SER A 28 39.36 -20.83 21.35
N PRO A 29 38.96 -20.79 22.63
CA PRO A 29 38.56 -21.98 23.38
C PRO A 29 37.45 -22.76 22.66
N ARG A 30 37.58 -24.08 22.61
CA ARG A 30 36.60 -24.99 22.01
C ARG A 30 35.97 -25.86 23.08
N PHE A 31 34.66 -25.80 23.19
CA PHE A 31 33.87 -26.54 24.17
C PHE A 31 33.27 -27.80 23.55
N THR A 32 32.96 -28.82 24.34
CA THR A 32 32.36 -30.07 23.86
C THR A 32 30.89 -30.17 24.29
N VAL A 33 30.00 -30.60 23.38
CA VAL A 33 28.54 -30.68 23.65
C VAL A 33 28.14 -31.88 24.54
N ASN A 34 29.03 -32.87 24.65
CA ASN A 34 28.79 -34.08 25.45
C ASN A 34 28.96 -33.86 26.96
N ASP A 35 29.57 -32.75 27.37
CA ASP A 35 29.82 -32.42 28.77
C ASP A 35 29.03 -31.16 29.17
N ALA A 36 28.23 -31.27 30.23
CA ALA A 36 27.40 -30.17 30.72
C ALA A 36 28.25 -29.03 31.29
N GLU A 37 29.40 -29.32 31.91
CA GLU A 37 30.29 -28.30 32.45
C GLU A 37 30.91 -27.48 31.31
N GLN A 38 31.35 -28.14 30.25
CA GLN A 38 31.87 -27.50 29.04
C GLN A 38 30.81 -26.63 28.34
N ILE A 39 29.54 -27.06 28.32
CA ILE A 39 28.44 -26.24 27.81
C ILE A 39 28.32 -24.95 28.63
N GLN A 40 28.35 -25.06 29.95
CA GLN A 40 28.23 -23.91 30.84
C GLN A 40 29.43 -22.95 30.69
N GLN A 41 30.66 -23.47 30.60
CA GLN A 41 31.86 -22.68 30.31
C GLN A 41 31.76 -21.96 28.95
N GLY A 42 31.20 -22.63 27.93
CA GLY A 42 30.95 -22.01 26.63
C GLY A 42 29.93 -20.88 26.69
N ILE A 43 28.88 -21.03 27.50
CA ILE A 43 27.87 -19.96 27.71
C ILE A 43 28.47 -18.78 28.47
N GLU A 44 29.33 -19.04 29.46
CA GLU A 44 30.08 -17.98 30.16
C GLU A 44 30.98 -17.21 29.21
N HIS A 45 31.73 -17.92 28.36
CA HIS A 45 32.54 -17.32 27.31
C HIS A 45 31.69 -16.48 26.33
N LEU A 46 30.52 -16.97 25.91
CA LEU A 46 29.56 -16.23 25.09
C LEU A 46 29.10 -14.93 25.76
N ASN A 47 28.78 -14.96 27.05
CA ASN A 47 28.34 -13.78 27.78
C ASN A 47 29.47 -12.75 27.94
N GLU A 48 30.70 -13.20 28.16
CA GLU A 48 31.85 -12.34 28.38
C GLU A 48 32.40 -11.73 27.08
N HIS A 49 32.56 -12.56 26.05
CA HIS A 49 33.27 -12.23 24.81
C HIS A 49 32.35 -12.08 23.59
N GLY A 50 31.06 -12.44 23.69
CA GLY A 50 30.08 -12.25 22.62
C GLY A 50 30.02 -13.39 21.60
N TYR A 51 30.86 -14.41 21.76
CA TYR A 51 30.86 -15.61 20.92
C TYR A 51 31.33 -16.84 21.72
N ALA A 52 31.01 -18.05 21.25
CA ALA A 52 31.53 -19.30 21.79
C ALA A 52 31.61 -20.37 20.69
N VAL A 53 32.60 -21.26 20.77
CA VAL A 53 32.84 -22.31 19.77
C VAL A 53 32.61 -23.68 20.37
N PHE A 54 31.62 -24.40 19.85
CA PHE A 54 31.35 -25.79 20.21
C PHE A 54 31.93 -26.73 19.15
N SER A 55 32.75 -27.68 19.60
CA SER A 55 33.38 -28.71 18.78
C SER A 55 32.57 -30.01 18.80
N ASN A 56 32.73 -30.82 17.75
CA ASN A 56 32.09 -32.13 17.62
C ASN A 56 30.56 -32.09 17.75
N VAL A 57 29.92 -31.02 17.26
CA VAL A 57 28.45 -30.87 17.26
C VAL A 57 27.80 -31.88 16.31
N LEU A 58 28.38 -32.03 15.11
CA LEU A 58 27.97 -33.01 14.11
C LEU A 58 29.03 -34.10 13.98
N SER A 59 28.58 -35.33 13.78
CA SER A 59 29.43 -36.47 13.41
C SER A 59 29.84 -36.41 11.93
N PRO A 60 30.93 -37.08 11.52
CA PRO A 60 31.34 -37.13 10.11
C PRO A 60 30.24 -37.63 9.16
N ASN A 61 29.43 -38.58 9.60
CA ASN A 61 28.30 -39.09 8.81
C ASN A 61 27.19 -38.04 8.64
N GLU A 62 26.90 -37.27 9.68
CA GLU A 62 25.95 -36.15 9.59
C GLU A 62 26.48 -35.05 8.69
N ILE A 63 27.78 -34.76 8.70
CA ILE A 63 28.40 -33.76 7.81
C ILE A 63 28.21 -34.19 6.35
N THR A 64 28.58 -35.42 5.99
CA THR A 64 28.39 -35.94 4.62
C THR A 64 26.92 -35.89 4.20
N LEU A 65 26.01 -36.34 5.07
CA LEU A 65 24.57 -36.28 4.80
C LEU A 65 24.08 -34.85 4.54
N ASN A 66 24.51 -33.87 5.33
CA ASN A 66 24.10 -32.48 5.15
C ASN A 66 24.67 -31.89 3.85
N ILE A 67 25.90 -32.23 3.47
CA ILE A 67 26.46 -31.82 2.17
C ILE A 67 25.65 -32.43 1.01
N ASP A 68 25.24 -33.69 1.12
CA ASP A 68 24.39 -34.33 0.11
C ASP A 68 23.01 -33.67 -0.01
N LEU A 69 22.37 -33.34 1.13
CA LEU A 69 21.09 -32.63 1.16
C LEU A 69 21.18 -31.23 0.55
N LEU A 70 22.31 -30.53 0.74
CA LEU A 70 22.56 -29.23 0.10
C LEU A 70 22.58 -29.36 -1.42
N TRP A 71 23.33 -30.34 -1.93
CA TRP A 71 23.41 -30.57 -3.37
C TRP A 71 22.10 -31.08 -3.97
N GLU A 72 21.38 -31.97 -3.27
CA GLU A 72 20.04 -32.40 -3.69
C GLU A 72 19.08 -31.22 -3.82
N HIS A 73 19.16 -30.25 -2.89
CA HIS A 73 18.37 -29.04 -2.98
C HIS A 73 18.72 -28.23 -4.23
N PHE A 74 20.02 -27.98 -4.49
CA PHE A 74 20.46 -27.28 -5.70
C PHE A 74 20.03 -27.99 -7.00
N GLU A 75 20.12 -29.31 -7.06
CA GLU A 75 19.74 -30.13 -8.21
C GLU A 75 18.21 -30.18 -8.41
N SER A 76 17.43 -29.88 -7.36
CA SER A 76 15.96 -29.83 -7.40
C SER A 76 15.39 -28.48 -7.86
N LEU A 77 16.21 -27.43 -7.95
CA LEU A 77 15.76 -26.10 -8.34
C LEU A 77 15.25 -26.09 -9.80
N LEU A 78 14.17 -25.35 -10.03
CA LEU A 78 13.55 -25.20 -11.34
C LEU A 78 14.28 -24.13 -12.18
N PRO A 79 14.07 -24.07 -13.52
CA PRO A 79 14.66 -23.02 -14.37
C PRO A 79 14.45 -21.61 -13.77
N PRO A 80 15.49 -20.76 -13.75
CA PRO A 80 16.71 -20.81 -14.57
C PRO A 80 17.85 -21.68 -14.03
N TYR A 81 17.70 -22.35 -12.88
CA TYR A 81 18.76 -23.12 -12.25
C TYR A 81 18.94 -24.49 -12.93
N PHE A 82 20.15 -24.81 -13.36
CA PHE A 82 20.52 -26.10 -13.97
C PHE A 82 21.81 -26.66 -13.37
N ILE A 83 21.92 -26.60 -12.05
CA ILE A 83 23.14 -26.90 -11.30
C ILE A 83 23.30 -28.41 -11.16
N LYS A 84 24.51 -28.91 -11.41
CA LYS A 84 24.90 -30.30 -11.14
C LYS A 84 26.15 -30.34 -10.28
N ARG A 85 26.16 -31.18 -9.24
CA ARG A 85 27.33 -31.29 -8.34
C ARG A 85 28.60 -31.74 -9.05
N ASP A 86 28.47 -32.49 -10.14
CA ASP A 86 29.59 -33.06 -10.90
C ASP A 86 30.09 -32.19 -12.06
N ASP A 87 29.43 -31.05 -12.35
CA ASP A 87 29.79 -30.20 -13.49
C ASP A 87 29.86 -28.72 -13.09
N ALA A 88 31.07 -28.27 -12.78
CA ALA A 88 31.33 -26.89 -12.37
C ALA A 88 30.98 -25.84 -13.44
N LYS A 89 30.84 -26.22 -14.72
CA LYS A 89 30.39 -25.28 -15.77
C LYS A 89 28.94 -24.86 -15.57
N THR A 90 28.16 -25.62 -14.81
CA THR A 90 26.76 -25.30 -14.49
C THR A 90 26.61 -24.28 -13.36
N TRP A 91 27.72 -23.87 -12.70
CA TRP A 91 27.69 -23.03 -11.48
C TRP A 91 27.82 -21.53 -11.74
N ASP A 92 27.75 -21.08 -13.00
CA ASP A 92 28.14 -19.72 -13.39
C ASP A 92 27.02 -18.68 -13.19
N ASP A 93 26.18 -18.47 -14.21
CA ASP A 93 25.19 -17.36 -14.23
C ASP A 93 23.95 -17.60 -13.35
N ALA A 94 23.73 -18.84 -12.89
CA ALA A 94 22.56 -19.23 -12.11
C ALA A 94 22.97 -19.88 -10.78
N TRP A 95 23.89 -19.26 -10.03
CA TRP A 95 24.15 -19.70 -8.66
C TRP A 95 23.06 -19.15 -7.71
N PRO A 96 22.45 -19.96 -6.84
CA PRO A 96 21.35 -19.50 -6.01
C PRO A 96 21.83 -18.52 -4.93
N GLY A 97 20.95 -17.62 -4.51
CA GLY A 97 21.25 -16.62 -3.47
C GLY A 97 22.05 -15.43 -3.97
N ILE A 98 22.84 -14.82 -3.08
CA ILE A 98 23.65 -13.62 -3.34
C ILE A 98 25.11 -14.04 -3.49
N PRO A 99 25.61 -14.27 -4.73
CA PRO A 99 26.89 -14.95 -4.94
C PRO A 99 28.10 -14.13 -4.47
N GLU A 100 27.98 -12.80 -4.38
CA GLU A 100 29.03 -11.91 -3.90
C GLU A 100 29.34 -12.13 -2.42
N PHE A 101 28.32 -12.50 -1.63
CA PHE A 101 28.42 -12.74 -0.18
C PHE A 101 28.29 -14.21 0.19
N GLY A 102 27.94 -15.08 -0.76
CA GLY A 102 27.71 -16.51 -0.54
C GLY A 102 26.48 -16.84 0.30
N ILE A 103 25.47 -15.94 0.35
CA ILE A 103 24.28 -16.10 1.18
C ILE A 103 23.15 -16.74 0.37
N LEU A 104 22.59 -17.86 0.86
CA LEU A 104 21.48 -18.59 0.24
C LEU A 104 20.17 -18.31 1.00
N SER A 105 19.42 -17.28 0.59
CA SER A 105 18.16 -16.87 1.25
C SER A 105 16.89 -17.09 0.42
N ASP A 106 17.02 -17.25 -0.89
CA ASP A 106 15.90 -17.22 -1.82
C ASP A 106 15.38 -18.63 -2.16
N ASP A 107 14.39 -18.72 -3.05
CA ASP A 107 13.87 -20.00 -3.59
C ASP A 107 13.43 -21.04 -2.54
N GLY A 108 12.97 -20.55 -1.38
CA GLY A 108 12.51 -21.41 -0.28
C GLY A 108 13.63 -22.11 0.48
N PHE A 109 14.89 -21.71 0.28
CA PHE A 109 16.07 -22.34 0.86
C PHE A 109 16.01 -22.45 2.38
N GLY A 110 15.46 -21.44 3.08
CA GLY A 110 15.27 -21.44 4.54
C GLY A 110 14.33 -22.52 5.07
N HIS A 111 13.58 -23.19 4.19
CA HIS A 111 12.71 -24.34 4.47
C HIS A 111 13.22 -25.65 3.86
N SER A 112 14.42 -25.67 3.28
CA SER A 112 15.04 -26.88 2.73
C SER A 112 15.27 -27.95 3.80
N GLN A 113 15.29 -29.21 3.38
CA GLN A 113 15.60 -30.34 4.25
C GLN A 113 16.99 -30.19 4.89
N PHE A 114 17.95 -29.64 4.15
CA PHE A 114 19.30 -29.30 4.61
C PHE A 114 19.32 -28.35 5.82
N ILE A 115 18.56 -27.26 5.75
CA ILE A 115 18.48 -26.31 6.86
C ILE A 115 17.81 -26.95 8.08
N TRP A 116 16.75 -27.72 7.86
CA TRP A 116 16.02 -28.38 8.94
C TRP A 116 16.81 -29.52 9.61
N SER A 117 17.66 -30.24 8.89
CA SER A 117 18.53 -31.26 9.50
C SER A 117 19.56 -30.65 10.44
N ILE A 118 20.09 -29.46 10.15
CA ILE A 118 20.99 -28.74 11.06
C ILE A 118 20.22 -28.15 12.25
N ARG A 119 19.12 -27.42 12.00
CA ARG A 119 18.33 -26.78 13.07
C ARG A 119 17.66 -27.79 14.01
N GLY A 120 17.27 -28.95 13.46
CA GLY A 120 16.66 -30.05 14.21
C GLY A 120 17.68 -30.94 14.92
N ASN A 121 18.98 -30.73 14.73
CA ASN A 121 20.00 -31.57 15.34
C ASN A 121 19.93 -31.50 16.88
N PRO A 122 19.91 -32.65 17.60
CA PRO A 122 19.83 -32.67 19.06
C PRO A 122 20.94 -31.90 19.77
N ASN A 123 22.17 -31.94 19.26
CA ASN A 123 23.31 -31.25 19.85
C ASN A 123 23.20 -29.74 19.68
N VAL A 124 22.76 -29.28 18.51
CA VAL A 124 22.46 -27.86 18.27
C VAL A 124 21.35 -27.39 19.22
N LYS A 125 20.24 -28.14 19.27
CA LYS A 125 19.11 -27.81 20.14
C LYS A 125 19.51 -27.76 21.62
N LYS A 126 20.37 -28.69 22.06
CA LYS A 126 20.88 -28.74 23.44
C LYS A 126 21.62 -27.47 23.83
N ILE A 127 22.50 -26.96 22.97
CA ILE A 127 23.25 -25.72 23.22
C ILE A 127 22.29 -24.54 23.39
N PHE A 128 21.36 -24.35 22.46
CA PHE A 128 20.39 -23.24 22.53
C PHE A 128 19.40 -23.37 23.68
N THR A 129 19.04 -24.60 24.07
CA THR A 129 18.20 -24.87 25.25
C THR A 129 18.88 -24.37 26.51
N GLU A 130 20.19 -24.58 26.64
CA GLU A 130 20.96 -24.10 27.78
C GLU A 130 21.22 -22.59 27.75
N ILE A 131 21.33 -21.98 26.57
CA ILE A 131 21.47 -20.53 26.43
C ILE A 131 20.19 -19.82 26.88
N TRP A 132 19.02 -20.29 26.42
CA TRP A 132 17.72 -19.67 26.69
C TRP A 132 17.00 -20.23 27.92
N LYS A 133 17.55 -21.28 28.54
CA LYS A 133 16.97 -21.99 29.70
C LYS A 133 15.54 -22.47 29.45
N THR A 134 15.24 -22.88 28.22
CA THR A 134 13.95 -23.46 27.82
C THR A 134 14.11 -24.46 26.68
N PRO A 135 13.41 -25.62 26.71
CA PRO A 135 13.40 -26.57 25.59
C PRO A 135 12.48 -26.14 24.44
N GLU A 136 11.61 -25.14 24.66
CA GLU A 136 10.69 -24.57 23.68
C GLU A 136 11.38 -23.42 22.93
N LEU A 137 12.09 -23.78 21.86
CA LEU A 137 12.86 -22.85 21.05
C LEU A 137 12.12 -22.51 19.76
N LEU A 138 12.17 -21.22 19.38
CA LEU A 138 11.80 -20.75 18.05
C LEU A 138 13.08 -20.43 17.27
N VAL A 139 13.10 -20.77 15.99
CA VAL A 139 14.22 -20.52 15.07
C VAL A 139 13.73 -19.71 13.88
N SER A 140 14.56 -18.77 13.42
CA SER A 140 14.30 -17.99 12.22
C SER A 140 14.41 -18.85 10.97
N PHE A 141 13.74 -18.44 9.89
CA PHE A 141 13.87 -19.05 8.56
C PHE A 141 14.99 -18.39 7.75
N ASP A 142 16.13 -18.14 8.39
CA ASP A 142 17.27 -17.45 7.77
C ASP A 142 17.99 -18.35 6.76
N ALA A 143 19.09 -17.84 6.21
CA ALA A 143 19.87 -18.38 5.11
C ALA A 143 20.94 -19.42 5.52
N ALA A 144 21.60 -20.01 4.53
CA ALA A 144 22.90 -20.67 4.67
C ALA A 144 24.01 -19.89 3.97
N GLY A 145 25.26 -20.17 4.36
CA GLY A 145 26.45 -19.74 3.63
C GLY A 145 26.96 -20.85 2.71
N CYS A 146 27.17 -20.57 1.42
CA CYS A 146 27.84 -21.46 0.49
C CYS A 146 28.67 -20.66 -0.51
N PHE A 147 29.96 -21.01 -0.61
CA PHE A 147 30.90 -20.36 -1.51
C PHE A 147 31.22 -21.29 -2.68
N ARG A 148 31.27 -20.73 -3.88
CA ARG A 148 31.78 -21.44 -5.06
C ARG A 148 33.29 -21.58 -4.94
N ASP A 149 33.83 -22.67 -5.50
CA ASP A 149 35.27 -22.88 -5.50
C ASP A 149 35.97 -21.92 -6.46
N TRP A 150 36.48 -20.82 -5.91
CA TRP A 150 37.20 -19.77 -6.66
C TRP A 150 38.47 -20.28 -7.35
N ARG A 151 38.98 -21.46 -6.98
CA ARG A 151 40.13 -22.10 -7.65
C ARG A 151 39.76 -22.62 -9.03
N ILE A 152 38.48 -22.92 -9.27
CA ILE A 152 37.95 -23.30 -10.59
C ILE A 152 37.78 -22.06 -11.45
N ASN A 153 37.14 -21.02 -10.90
CA ASN A 153 36.95 -19.74 -11.57
C ASN A 153 37.26 -18.57 -10.61
N PRO A 154 38.36 -17.82 -10.85
CA PRO A 154 38.74 -16.69 -9.99
C PRO A 154 37.70 -15.57 -9.89
N SER A 155 36.77 -15.45 -10.84
CA SER A 155 35.69 -14.45 -10.77
C SER A 155 34.68 -14.75 -9.65
N TRP A 156 34.63 -15.98 -9.15
CA TRP A 156 33.74 -16.37 -8.05
C TRP A 156 34.27 -16.01 -6.66
N LYS A 157 35.42 -15.32 -6.59
CA LYS A 157 35.95 -14.82 -5.33
C LYS A 157 34.98 -13.79 -4.73
N THR A 158 34.54 -14.05 -3.51
CA THR A 158 33.62 -13.16 -2.78
C THR A 158 34.27 -11.83 -2.45
N VAL A 159 33.43 -10.81 -2.25
CA VAL A 159 33.90 -9.50 -1.80
C VAL A 159 34.43 -9.57 -0.37
N SER A 160 35.57 -8.94 -0.11
CA SER A 160 36.21 -8.97 1.19
C SER A 160 35.52 -8.05 2.20
N GLY A 161 35.13 -8.58 3.36
CA GLY A 161 34.94 -7.84 4.61
C GLY A 161 33.78 -6.86 4.64
N TRP A 162 32.65 -7.30 5.20
CA TRP A 162 31.55 -6.44 5.60
C TRP A 162 31.18 -6.71 7.06
N TYR A 163 30.87 -5.67 7.82
CA TYR A 163 30.34 -5.82 9.17
C TYR A 163 28.83 -6.03 9.09
N HIS A 164 28.35 -7.05 9.79
CA HIS A 164 26.92 -7.33 9.89
C HIS A 164 26.52 -7.50 11.34
N CYS A 165 25.24 -7.26 11.60
CA CYS A 165 24.63 -7.43 12.90
C CYS A 165 23.23 -7.99 12.70
N ASP A 166 22.97 -9.21 13.17
CA ASP A 166 21.69 -9.90 12.89
C ASP A 166 20.52 -9.32 13.67
N GLN A 167 20.78 -8.82 14.88
CA GLN A 167 19.78 -8.09 15.64
C GLN A 167 19.72 -6.66 15.12
N ASN A 168 18.52 -6.18 14.78
CA ASN A 168 18.35 -4.79 14.39
C ASN A 168 18.68 -3.84 15.57
N PRO A 169 19.77 -3.06 15.50
CA PRO A 169 20.18 -2.18 16.59
C PRO A 169 19.24 -0.99 16.81
N MET A 170 18.43 -0.64 15.82
CA MET A 170 17.49 0.50 15.88
C MET A 170 16.26 0.17 16.71
N GLU A 171 15.75 -1.05 16.58
CA GLU A 171 14.46 -1.49 17.14
C GLU A 171 14.61 -2.33 18.42
N LYS A 172 15.76 -2.97 18.63
CA LYS A 172 15.97 -3.94 19.71
C LYS A 172 17.15 -3.50 20.58
N SER A 173 16.88 -3.22 21.86
CA SER A 173 17.90 -2.78 22.81
C SER A 173 18.68 -3.92 23.46
N ASN A 174 17.98 -4.93 23.99
CA ASN A 174 18.58 -6.04 24.73
C ASN A 174 18.90 -7.22 23.81
N ARG A 175 19.69 -8.21 24.27
CA ARG A 175 19.91 -9.48 23.56
C ARG A 175 18.58 -10.19 23.29
N CYS A 176 18.03 -10.00 22.09
CA CYS A 176 16.75 -10.55 21.63
C CYS A 176 16.94 -11.79 20.76
N SER A 177 18.10 -11.95 20.12
CA SER A 177 18.44 -13.12 19.31
C SER A 177 19.90 -13.52 19.50
N ILE A 178 20.20 -14.78 19.21
CA ILE A 178 21.56 -15.33 19.14
C ILE A 178 21.63 -16.13 17.85
N GLN A 179 22.59 -15.80 17.00
CA GLN A 179 22.82 -16.52 15.75
C GLN A 179 23.73 -17.73 16.00
N GLY A 180 23.36 -18.86 15.40
CA GLY A 180 24.21 -20.05 15.33
C GLY A 180 24.79 -20.20 13.93
N PHE A 181 26.09 -20.50 13.85
CA PHE A 181 26.76 -20.86 12.62
C PHE A 181 27.35 -22.27 12.79
N VAL A 182 26.90 -23.21 11.97
CA VAL A 182 27.42 -24.59 11.95
C VAL A 182 28.27 -24.75 10.70
N SER A 183 29.59 -24.86 10.89
CA SER A 183 30.50 -25.13 9.77
C SER A 183 30.46 -26.61 9.39
N LEU A 184 30.29 -26.87 8.09
CA LEU A 184 30.36 -28.22 7.51
C LEU A 184 31.73 -28.54 6.91
N THR A 185 32.54 -27.51 6.66
CA THR A 185 33.89 -27.58 6.13
C THR A 185 34.88 -26.95 7.10
N ASP A 186 36.15 -27.29 6.95
CA ASP A 186 37.23 -26.57 7.61
C ASP A 186 37.38 -25.18 6.98
N ASN A 187 37.40 -24.14 7.83
CA ASN A 187 37.49 -22.76 7.40
C ASN A 187 38.85 -22.18 7.80
N ASP A 188 39.48 -21.45 6.87
CA ASP A 188 40.74 -20.74 7.06
C ASP A 188 40.68 -19.35 6.40
N GLU A 189 41.82 -18.65 6.37
CA GLU A 189 41.94 -17.32 5.74
C GLU A 189 41.58 -17.30 4.25
N SER A 190 41.64 -18.45 3.57
CA SER A 190 41.47 -18.61 2.12
C SER A 190 40.07 -19.09 1.71
N THR A 191 39.34 -19.74 2.62
CA THR A 191 37.99 -20.29 2.37
C THR A 191 36.88 -19.40 2.92
N GLY A 192 37.19 -18.46 3.83
CA GLY A 192 36.22 -17.55 4.42
C GLY A 192 35.32 -18.23 5.45
N GLY A 193 34.19 -17.61 5.78
CA GLY A 193 33.25 -18.14 6.78
C GLY A 193 32.77 -17.05 7.75
N LEU A 194 33.02 -17.25 9.04
CA LEU A 194 32.58 -16.35 10.10
C LEU A 194 33.79 -15.67 10.77
N VAL A 195 33.78 -14.34 10.78
CA VAL A 195 34.72 -13.52 11.56
C VAL A 195 33.90 -12.72 12.57
N VAL A 196 34.29 -12.79 13.84
CA VAL A 196 33.60 -12.10 14.93
C VAL A 196 34.49 -11.02 15.51
N VAL A 197 33.88 -9.93 15.97
CA VAL A 197 34.55 -8.90 16.77
C VAL A 197 34.27 -9.21 18.24
N PRO A 198 35.28 -9.62 19.03
CA PRO A 198 35.08 -9.90 20.45
C PRO A 198 34.49 -8.69 21.18
N GLN A 199 33.59 -8.96 22.13
CA GLN A 199 32.91 -7.98 22.98
C GLN A 199 32.00 -6.98 22.25
N SER A 200 31.78 -7.15 20.94
CA SER A 200 30.91 -6.26 20.14
C SER A 200 29.49 -6.11 20.69
N HIS A 201 28.95 -7.15 21.35
CA HIS A 201 27.63 -7.14 21.99
C HIS A 201 27.52 -6.14 23.16
N LYS A 202 28.64 -5.72 23.78
CA LYS A 202 28.65 -4.69 24.84
C LYS A 202 28.54 -3.27 24.29
N HIS A 203 28.84 -3.09 23.00
CA HIS A 203 28.83 -1.79 22.32
C HIS A 203 27.56 -1.59 21.48
N PHE A 204 26.52 -2.39 21.69
CA PHE A 204 25.29 -2.35 20.89
C PHE A 204 24.58 -1.00 20.94
N ASP A 205 24.51 -0.39 22.13
CA ASP A 205 23.92 0.93 22.32
C ASP A 205 24.72 2.04 21.62
N GLU A 206 26.05 1.89 21.56
CA GLU A 206 26.93 2.81 20.84
C GLU A 206 26.72 2.66 19.33
N LEU A 207 26.66 1.43 18.81
CA LEU A 207 26.34 1.12 17.41
C LEU A 207 24.98 1.67 17.00
N ARG A 208 23.96 1.57 17.87
CA ARG A 208 22.66 2.20 17.67
C ARG A 208 22.77 3.71 17.50
N SER A 209 23.51 4.38 18.37
CA SER A 209 23.71 5.84 18.29
C SER A 209 24.42 6.27 17.00
N ILE A 210 25.28 5.40 16.46
CA ILE A 210 25.98 5.61 15.18
C ILE A 210 25.03 5.36 14.01
N ALA A 211 24.17 4.33 14.05
CA ALA A 211 23.18 4.05 13.01
C ALA A 211 22.08 5.12 12.93
N ASP A 212 21.56 5.58 14.08
CA ASP A 212 20.62 6.70 14.19
C ASP A 212 21.22 8.00 13.63
N LYS A 213 22.49 8.27 13.97
CA LYS A 213 23.22 9.40 13.38
C LYS A 213 23.41 9.20 11.90
N ASN A 214 23.84 8.04 11.42
CA ASN A 214 24.15 7.82 10.00
C ASN A 214 22.92 7.94 9.08
N ASN A 215 21.70 7.61 9.50
CA ASN A 215 20.52 7.85 8.65
C ASN A 215 20.15 9.33 8.53
N ALA A 216 20.26 10.10 9.61
CA ALA A 216 20.08 11.55 9.56
C ALA A 216 21.27 12.26 8.89
N VAL A 217 22.47 11.72 9.04
CA VAL A 217 23.75 12.27 8.61
C VAL A 217 24.05 11.95 7.14
N MET A 218 23.63 10.80 6.59
CA MET A 218 23.80 10.49 5.16
C MET A 218 22.97 11.42 4.26
N ILE A 219 21.78 11.83 4.71
CA ILE A 219 20.91 12.78 3.99
C ILE A 219 21.41 14.22 4.19
N THR A 220 21.99 14.55 5.35
CA THR A 220 22.46 15.92 5.65
C THR A 220 23.91 16.20 5.27
N GLN A 221 24.78 15.19 5.17
CA GLN A 221 26.20 15.35 4.79
C GLN A 221 26.46 15.10 3.31
N ASN A 222 25.66 14.28 2.60
CA ASN A 222 25.74 14.10 1.15
C ASN A 222 24.35 13.95 0.52
N PRO A 223 23.61 15.08 0.31
CA PRO A 223 22.32 15.07 -0.38
C PRO A 223 22.35 14.34 -1.73
N SER A 224 23.51 14.31 -2.38
CA SER A 224 23.76 13.61 -3.64
C SER A 224 23.66 12.08 -3.54
N SER A 225 24.00 11.46 -2.40
CA SER A 225 23.93 10.00 -2.25
C SER A 225 22.50 9.46 -2.17
N ALA A 226 21.54 10.24 -1.66
CA ALA A 226 20.14 9.85 -1.65
C ALA A 226 19.57 9.70 -3.07
N ALA A 227 19.92 10.62 -3.96
CA ALA A 227 19.55 10.54 -5.37
C ALA A 227 20.16 9.31 -6.07
N ILE A 228 21.41 8.96 -5.74
CA ILE A 228 22.12 7.79 -6.30
C ILE A 228 21.48 6.47 -5.83
N ILE A 229 21.23 6.32 -4.53
CA ILE A 229 20.60 5.13 -3.96
C ILE A 229 19.17 4.96 -4.49
N LEU A 230 18.44 6.07 -4.63
CA LEU A 230 17.10 6.07 -5.20
C LEU A 230 17.13 5.66 -6.69
N ALA A 231 18.04 6.23 -7.48
CA ALA A 231 18.20 5.88 -8.90
C ALA A 231 18.63 4.43 -9.13
N ALA A 232 19.43 3.85 -8.22
CA ALA A 232 19.85 2.46 -8.30
C ALA A 232 18.70 1.47 -7.98
N ASN A 233 17.80 1.83 -7.05
CA ASN A 233 16.75 0.93 -6.57
C ASN A 233 15.40 1.08 -7.29
N ILE A 234 15.13 2.22 -7.94
CA ILE A 234 13.86 2.37 -8.65
C ILE A 234 13.71 1.37 -9.81
N PRO A 235 14.70 1.18 -10.71
CA PRO A 235 14.57 0.23 -11.82
C PRO A 235 14.37 -1.21 -11.36
N THR A 236 15.04 -1.63 -10.29
CA THR A 236 14.90 -3.00 -9.74
C THR A 236 13.53 -3.24 -9.12
N ALA A 237 12.90 -2.21 -8.52
CA ALA A 237 11.54 -2.28 -8.00
C ALA A 237 10.44 -2.34 -9.08
N SER A 238 10.76 -2.12 -10.36
CA SER A 238 9.78 -2.13 -11.46
C SER A 238 9.03 -3.47 -11.59
N ASN A 239 9.70 -4.60 -11.37
CA ASN A 239 9.09 -5.94 -11.42
C ASN A 239 8.01 -6.13 -10.35
N PHE A 240 8.23 -5.55 -9.16
CA PHE A 240 7.23 -5.56 -8.08
C PHE A 240 6.00 -4.76 -8.49
N PHE A 241 6.17 -3.51 -8.95
CA PHE A 241 5.05 -2.65 -9.33
C PHE A 241 4.30 -3.17 -10.56
N PHE A 242 5.02 -3.80 -11.50
CA PHE A 242 4.42 -4.50 -12.62
C PHE A 242 3.47 -5.61 -12.16
N SER A 243 3.96 -6.50 -11.29
CA SER A 243 3.18 -7.61 -10.74
C SER A 243 2.02 -7.10 -9.88
N PHE A 244 2.25 -6.04 -9.10
CA PHE A 244 1.24 -5.40 -8.28
C PHE A 244 0.09 -4.83 -9.13
N LEU A 245 0.37 -4.02 -10.15
CA LEU A 245 -0.67 -3.45 -11.01
C LEU A 245 -1.41 -4.52 -11.82
N ALA A 246 -0.70 -5.56 -12.29
CA ALA A 246 -1.34 -6.71 -12.92
C ALA A 246 -2.33 -7.41 -11.98
N LEU A 247 -1.91 -7.67 -10.73
CA LEU A 247 -2.75 -8.26 -9.70
C LEU A 247 -3.96 -7.38 -9.39
N GLN A 248 -3.76 -6.08 -9.19
CA GLN A 248 -4.87 -5.15 -8.91
C GLN A 248 -5.86 -5.10 -10.07
N GLY A 249 -5.38 -5.05 -11.33
CA GLY A 249 -6.23 -5.09 -12.53
C GLY A 249 -7.12 -6.32 -12.59
N LEU A 250 -6.52 -7.50 -12.36
CA LEU A 250 -7.24 -8.78 -12.43
C LEU A 250 -8.13 -9.06 -11.21
N THR A 251 -7.87 -8.43 -10.06
CA THR A 251 -8.62 -8.71 -8.82
C THR A 251 -9.67 -7.66 -8.50
N MET A 252 -9.36 -6.36 -8.61
CA MET A 252 -10.26 -5.30 -8.18
C MET A 252 -11.51 -5.20 -9.07
N ALA A 253 -11.36 -5.29 -10.40
CA ALA A 253 -12.50 -5.18 -11.33
C ALA A 253 -13.54 -6.30 -11.12
N PRO A 254 -13.16 -7.60 -11.07
CA PRO A 254 -14.10 -8.67 -10.74
C PRO A 254 -14.67 -8.54 -9.33
N SER A 255 -13.88 -8.10 -8.34
CA SER A 255 -14.35 -7.92 -6.96
C SER A 255 -15.43 -6.84 -6.86
N LEU A 256 -15.28 -5.75 -7.60
CA LEU A 256 -16.27 -4.67 -7.65
C LEU A 256 -17.59 -5.13 -8.28
N LEU A 257 -17.53 -5.99 -9.31
CA LEU A 257 -18.72 -6.57 -9.93
C LEU A 257 -19.39 -7.61 -9.05
N LEU A 258 -18.60 -8.45 -8.37
CA LEU A 258 -19.11 -9.54 -7.53
C LEU A 258 -19.73 -9.03 -6.22
N GLN A 259 -19.22 -7.92 -5.68
CA GLN A 259 -19.66 -7.32 -4.41
C GLN A 259 -19.78 -8.33 -3.25
N ILE A 260 -18.74 -9.15 -3.08
CA ILE A 260 -18.78 -10.30 -2.16
C ILE A 260 -19.13 -9.90 -0.71
N ALA A 261 -18.62 -8.76 -0.23
CA ALA A 261 -18.94 -8.25 1.09
C ALA A 261 -20.44 -7.91 1.20
N THR A 262 -20.99 -7.18 0.23
CA THR A 262 -22.42 -6.86 0.17
C THR A 262 -23.25 -8.14 0.12
N LEU A 263 -22.85 -9.13 -0.68
CA LEU A 263 -23.55 -10.41 -0.79
C LEU A 263 -23.59 -11.19 0.53
N ILE A 264 -22.43 -11.34 1.18
CA ILE A 264 -22.32 -12.01 2.48
C ILE A 264 -23.14 -11.27 3.53
N LEU A 265 -22.98 -9.95 3.62
CA LEU A 265 -23.77 -9.14 4.54
C LEU A 265 -25.26 -9.28 4.23
N PHE A 266 -25.65 -9.29 2.95
CA PHE A 266 -27.03 -9.39 2.47
C PHE A 266 -27.70 -10.75 2.70
N TYR A 267 -26.98 -11.88 2.78
CA TYR A 267 -27.62 -13.15 3.13
C TYR A 267 -27.44 -13.53 4.60
N LEU A 268 -26.25 -13.29 5.17
CA LEU A 268 -25.92 -13.74 6.52
C LEU A 268 -26.56 -12.86 7.60
N LEU A 269 -26.38 -11.53 7.53
CA LEU A 269 -26.91 -10.64 8.58
C LEU A 269 -28.44 -10.56 8.55
N GLY A 270 -29.08 -10.86 7.44
CA GLY A 270 -30.54 -10.74 7.30
C GLY A 270 -31.26 -11.82 8.04
N LYS A 271 -30.70 -13.03 8.01
CA LYS A 271 -31.21 -14.14 8.81
C LYS A 271 -31.07 -13.89 10.31
N LEU A 272 -30.11 -13.07 10.74
CA LEU A 272 -29.79 -12.86 12.15
C LEU A 272 -30.37 -11.57 12.75
N PHE A 273 -30.57 -10.51 11.96
CA PHE A 273 -30.86 -9.17 12.49
C PHE A 273 -32.10 -8.47 11.89
N ASP A 274 -32.74 -9.01 10.84
CA ASP A 274 -33.91 -8.39 10.20
C ASP A 274 -35.21 -8.68 10.97
N ASN A 275 -35.29 -8.16 12.21
CA ASN A 275 -36.43 -8.39 13.10
C ASN A 275 -37.59 -7.40 12.90
N THR A 276 -37.47 -6.44 11.98
CA THR A 276 -38.50 -5.40 11.75
C THR A 276 -38.72 -5.19 10.25
N PRO A 277 -39.95 -4.84 9.80
CA PRO A 277 -40.22 -4.51 8.39
C PRO A 277 -39.29 -3.43 7.86
N ARG A 278 -39.03 -2.39 8.65
CA ARG A 278 -38.16 -1.27 8.27
C ARG A 278 -36.72 -1.69 8.02
N LYS A 279 -36.13 -2.51 8.89
CA LYS A 279 -34.77 -3.04 8.68
C LYS A 279 -34.69 -3.89 7.41
N LYS A 280 -35.68 -4.76 7.22
CA LYS A 280 -35.76 -5.61 6.03
C LYS A 280 -35.96 -4.76 4.76
N TRP A 281 -36.87 -3.78 4.74
CA TRP A 281 -37.02 -2.88 3.60
C TRP A 281 -35.73 -2.11 3.30
N LYS A 282 -35.11 -1.49 4.32
CA LYS A 282 -33.86 -0.73 4.17
C LYS A 282 -32.77 -1.57 3.51
N ARG A 283 -32.62 -2.83 3.90
CA ARG A 283 -31.64 -3.75 3.30
C ARG A 283 -31.88 -4.00 1.80
N TYR A 284 -33.13 -4.18 1.38
CA TYR A 284 -33.48 -4.51 -0.01
C TYR A 284 -33.48 -3.30 -0.94
N PHE A 285 -33.75 -2.10 -0.40
CA PHE A 285 -33.96 -0.88 -1.19
C PHE A 285 -32.87 0.18 -0.98
N THR A 286 -31.88 -0.04 -0.12
CA THR A 286 -30.71 0.85 0.00
C THR A 286 -29.58 0.32 -0.86
N LEU A 287 -29.16 1.13 -1.83
CA LEU A 287 -27.98 0.86 -2.64
C LEU A 287 -26.69 1.22 -1.88
N SER A 288 -25.57 0.67 -2.33
CA SER A 288 -24.27 0.96 -1.70
C SER A 288 -23.77 2.34 -2.13
N SER A 289 -23.25 3.13 -1.20
CA SER A 289 -22.62 4.41 -1.53
C SER A 289 -21.13 4.24 -1.83
N LEU A 290 -20.63 4.98 -2.81
CA LEU A 290 -19.23 4.95 -3.20
C LEU A 290 -18.43 6.02 -2.42
N ASN A 291 -17.36 5.59 -1.75
CA ASN A 291 -16.50 6.48 -0.97
C ASN A 291 -15.39 7.08 -1.83
N TRP A 292 -15.67 8.25 -2.42
CA TRP A 292 -14.71 8.97 -3.26
C TRP A 292 -13.38 9.27 -2.56
N GLY A 293 -13.41 9.55 -1.26
CA GLY A 293 -12.19 9.79 -0.46
C GLY A 293 -11.25 8.60 -0.36
N THR A 294 -11.72 7.37 -0.57
CA THR A 294 -10.88 6.16 -0.61
C THR A 294 -10.46 5.82 -2.04
N ILE A 295 -11.35 6.03 -3.01
CA ILE A 295 -11.15 5.61 -4.39
C ILE A 295 -10.16 6.52 -5.13
N PHE A 296 -10.31 7.84 -5.03
CA PHE A 296 -9.44 8.78 -5.74
C PHE A 296 -7.95 8.61 -5.38
N PRO A 297 -7.54 8.51 -4.10
CA PRO A 297 -6.14 8.31 -3.73
C PRO A 297 -5.54 7.01 -4.29
N VAL A 298 -6.32 5.92 -4.31
CA VAL A 298 -5.85 4.62 -4.84
C VAL A 298 -5.56 4.72 -6.35
N PHE A 299 -6.49 5.27 -7.13
CA PHE A 299 -6.30 5.37 -8.58
C PHE A 299 -5.26 6.43 -8.98
N THR A 300 -5.20 7.56 -8.28
CA THR A 300 -4.15 8.54 -8.50
C THR A 300 -2.77 7.98 -8.17
N ASN A 301 -2.65 7.14 -7.15
CA ASN A 301 -1.41 6.41 -6.87
C ASN A 301 -1.05 5.42 -8.00
N PHE A 302 -2.03 4.68 -8.55
CA PHE A 302 -1.78 3.82 -9.72
C PHE A 302 -1.31 4.61 -10.93
N ILE A 303 -1.90 5.79 -11.18
CA ILE A 303 -1.47 6.71 -12.26
C ILE A 303 -0.03 7.17 -12.01
N VAL A 304 0.30 7.61 -10.80
CA VAL A 304 1.65 8.05 -10.42
C VAL A 304 2.68 6.93 -10.65
N ILE A 305 2.42 5.71 -10.16
CA ILE A 305 3.28 4.54 -10.37
C ILE A 305 3.45 4.26 -11.88
N THR A 306 2.34 4.25 -12.62
CA THR A 306 2.37 4.00 -14.08
C THR A 306 3.21 5.03 -14.80
N LEU A 307 3.07 6.32 -14.47
CA LEU A 307 3.83 7.41 -15.08
C LEU A 307 5.32 7.28 -14.76
N VAL A 308 5.69 7.08 -13.49
CA VAL A 308 7.08 6.92 -13.06
C VAL A 308 7.78 5.79 -13.82
N TYR A 309 7.12 4.63 -13.94
CA TYR A 309 7.72 3.45 -14.58
C TYR A 309 7.52 3.35 -16.08
N SER A 310 6.71 4.22 -16.69
CA SER A 310 6.34 4.15 -18.12
C SER A 310 7.54 4.14 -19.07
N ILE A 311 8.61 4.88 -18.74
CA ILE A 311 9.80 5.00 -19.58
C ILE A 311 10.84 3.92 -19.21
N ILE A 312 11.00 3.60 -17.93
CA ILE A 312 11.97 2.60 -17.45
C ILE A 312 11.54 1.18 -17.83
N ALA A 313 10.26 0.87 -17.69
CA ALA A 313 9.66 -0.43 -17.98
C ALA A 313 8.43 -0.23 -18.90
N PRO A 314 8.61 -0.05 -20.21
CA PRO A 314 7.52 0.29 -21.14
C PRO A 314 6.37 -0.72 -21.17
N LEU A 315 6.65 -1.99 -20.88
CA LEU A 315 5.63 -3.04 -20.75
C LEU A 315 4.60 -2.72 -19.64
N MET A 316 4.96 -1.85 -18.68
CA MET A 316 4.05 -1.39 -17.65
C MET A 316 2.82 -0.69 -18.24
N LEU A 317 2.98 0.08 -19.31
CA LEU A 317 1.90 0.81 -19.97
C LEU A 317 0.83 -0.13 -20.53
N LEU A 318 1.23 -1.29 -21.04
CA LEU A 318 0.31 -2.29 -21.58
C LEU A 318 -0.56 -2.88 -20.47
N ILE A 319 0.06 -3.30 -19.36
CA ILE A 319 -0.65 -3.89 -18.22
C ILE A 319 -1.53 -2.85 -17.54
N SER A 320 -1.02 -1.64 -17.31
CA SER A 320 -1.81 -0.57 -16.71
C SER A 320 -2.99 -0.19 -17.60
N GLY A 321 -2.79 -0.10 -18.92
CA GLY A 321 -3.85 0.20 -19.88
C GLY A 321 -4.97 -0.85 -19.83
N LEU A 322 -4.62 -2.14 -19.78
CA LEU A 322 -5.59 -3.21 -19.62
C LEU A 322 -6.30 -3.15 -18.26
N ALA A 323 -5.56 -2.89 -17.17
CA ALA A 323 -6.14 -2.75 -15.83
C ALA A 323 -7.14 -1.58 -15.76
N PHE A 324 -6.77 -0.39 -16.25
CA PHE A 324 -7.66 0.77 -16.30
C PHE A 324 -8.87 0.55 -17.23
N GLY A 325 -8.71 -0.18 -18.32
CA GLY A 325 -9.83 -0.60 -19.16
C GLY A 325 -10.83 -1.49 -18.42
N LEU A 326 -10.34 -2.47 -17.65
CA LEU A 326 -11.20 -3.31 -16.79
C LEU A 326 -11.86 -2.50 -15.68
N PHE A 327 -11.13 -1.59 -15.04
CA PHE A 327 -11.68 -0.69 -14.03
C PHE A 327 -12.79 0.19 -14.61
N TYR A 328 -12.58 0.77 -15.79
CA TYR A 328 -13.58 1.60 -16.46
C TYR A 328 -14.90 0.83 -16.66
N ILE A 329 -14.84 -0.38 -17.22
CA ILE A 329 -16.03 -1.20 -17.46
C ILE A 329 -16.72 -1.54 -16.13
N ALA A 330 -15.96 -1.97 -15.13
CA ALA A 330 -16.51 -2.39 -13.83
C ALA A 330 -17.16 -1.21 -13.08
N TYR A 331 -16.51 -0.04 -13.04
CA TYR A 331 -17.06 1.14 -12.41
C TYR A 331 -18.24 1.73 -13.18
N ALA A 332 -18.19 1.76 -14.52
CA ALA A 332 -19.33 2.22 -15.32
C ALA A 332 -20.58 1.40 -14.99
N TYR A 333 -20.47 0.06 -15.01
CA TYR A 333 -21.58 -0.81 -14.64
C TYR A 333 -22.06 -0.56 -13.20
N THR A 334 -21.14 -0.57 -12.23
CA THR A 334 -21.50 -0.43 -10.81
C THR A 334 -22.11 0.94 -10.49
N MET A 335 -21.67 2.01 -11.14
CA MET A 335 -22.23 3.36 -10.96
C MET A 335 -23.64 3.49 -11.53
N PHE A 336 -23.94 2.86 -12.67
CA PHE A 336 -25.29 2.93 -13.26
C PHE A 336 -26.31 2.03 -12.56
N TYR A 337 -25.89 0.88 -12.05
CA TYR A 337 -26.84 -0.16 -11.62
C TYR A 337 -26.86 -0.46 -10.12
N VAL A 338 -25.79 -0.13 -9.36
CA VAL A 338 -25.66 -0.62 -7.98
C VAL A 338 -25.28 0.45 -6.95
N THR A 339 -24.88 1.63 -7.41
CA THR A 339 -24.37 2.69 -6.54
C THR A 339 -25.38 3.81 -6.35
N ASP A 340 -25.42 4.35 -5.14
CA ASP A 340 -26.13 5.61 -4.84
C ASP A 340 -25.13 6.74 -4.53
N PHE A 341 -25.52 7.97 -4.85
CA PHE A 341 -24.71 9.18 -4.73
C PHE A 341 -25.40 10.17 -3.79
N PRO A 342 -25.25 10.00 -2.47
CA PRO A 342 -25.96 10.84 -1.50
C PRO A 342 -25.45 12.28 -1.45
N ASN A 343 -24.21 12.50 -1.90
CA ASN A 343 -23.57 13.81 -1.93
C ASN A 343 -23.00 14.05 -3.33
N ASP A 344 -23.27 15.23 -3.90
CA ASP A 344 -22.60 15.70 -5.10
C ASP A 344 -21.40 16.58 -4.72
N ALA A 345 -20.24 16.29 -5.31
CA ALA A 345 -19.01 17.05 -5.13
C ALA A 345 -18.78 18.09 -6.25
N GLY A 346 -19.73 18.25 -7.17
CA GLY A 346 -19.63 19.20 -8.29
C GLY A 346 -18.46 18.92 -9.22
N GLY A 347 -17.97 17.67 -9.26
CA GLY A 347 -16.80 17.29 -10.05
C GLY A 347 -15.44 17.78 -9.52
N LEU A 348 -15.38 18.43 -8.33
CA LEU A 348 -14.15 19.01 -7.78
C LEU A 348 -13.02 17.99 -7.48
N ALA A 349 -13.34 16.70 -7.44
CA ALA A 349 -12.35 15.65 -7.29
C ALA A 349 -11.50 15.44 -8.57
N PHE A 350 -12.03 15.75 -9.75
CA PHE A 350 -11.31 15.64 -11.02
C PHE A 350 -10.07 16.54 -11.11
N PRO A 351 -10.15 17.88 -10.89
CA PRO A 351 -8.96 18.74 -10.96
C PRO A 351 -7.92 18.36 -9.91
N ARG A 352 -8.34 17.90 -8.73
CA ARG A 352 -7.42 17.37 -7.70
C ARG A 352 -6.66 16.14 -8.18
N ALA A 353 -7.32 15.21 -8.86
CA ALA A 353 -6.69 14.02 -9.43
C ALA A 353 -5.69 14.35 -10.54
N ILE A 354 -6.01 15.33 -11.38
CA ILE A 354 -5.08 15.84 -12.41
C ILE A 354 -3.83 16.43 -11.75
N TYR A 355 -3.98 17.30 -10.75
CA TYR A 355 -2.82 17.85 -10.03
C TYR A 355 -1.98 16.79 -9.32
N GLN A 356 -2.61 15.75 -8.78
CA GLN A 356 -1.87 14.63 -8.19
C GLN A 356 -1.06 13.85 -9.24
N SER A 357 -1.52 13.79 -10.49
CA SER A 357 -0.81 13.11 -11.59
C SER A 357 0.50 13.82 -11.95
N PHE A 358 0.58 15.15 -11.80
CA PHE A 358 1.82 15.90 -11.98
C PHE A 358 2.93 15.45 -11.00
N THR A 359 2.57 15.00 -9.80
CA THR A 359 3.55 14.37 -8.88
C THR A 359 4.26 13.19 -9.54
N GLY A 360 3.54 12.36 -10.30
CA GLY A 360 4.13 11.25 -11.05
C GLY A 360 5.03 11.71 -12.18
N ILE A 361 4.65 12.77 -12.90
CA ILE A 361 5.47 13.39 -13.95
C ILE A 361 6.78 13.93 -13.36
N TYR A 362 6.72 14.69 -12.27
CA TYR A 362 7.93 15.22 -11.63
C TYR A 362 8.85 14.13 -11.12
N LEU A 363 8.30 13.10 -10.47
CA LEU A 363 9.09 11.96 -10.00
C LEU A 363 9.76 11.24 -11.17
N MET A 364 9.04 11.04 -12.27
CA MET A 364 9.57 10.47 -13.51
C MET A 364 10.72 11.31 -14.08
N GLU A 365 10.53 12.62 -14.23
CA GLU A 365 11.53 13.52 -14.80
C GLU A 365 12.78 13.63 -13.94
N ILE A 366 12.64 13.78 -12.61
CA ILE A 366 13.75 13.86 -11.66
C ILE A 366 14.57 12.57 -11.67
N MET A 367 13.88 11.42 -11.68
CA MET A 367 14.53 10.12 -11.73
C MET A 367 15.30 9.92 -13.04
N LEU A 368 14.70 10.25 -14.19
CA LEU A 368 15.38 10.16 -15.48
C LEU A 368 16.58 11.10 -15.57
N ALA A 369 16.44 12.34 -15.10
CA ALA A 369 17.56 13.27 -15.02
C ALA A 369 18.70 12.69 -14.18
N THR A 370 18.38 12.09 -13.04
CA THR A 370 19.36 11.45 -12.15
C THR A 370 20.04 10.24 -12.82
N LEU A 371 19.28 9.39 -13.51
CA LEU A 371 19.83 8.25 -14.26
C LEU A 371 20.79 8.71 -15.37
N PHE A 372 20.44 9.76 -16.11
CA PHE A 372 21.32 10.30 -17.15
C PHE A 372 22.58 10.96 -16.58
N PHE A 373 22.50 11.65 -15.44
CA PHE A 373 23.69 12.16 -14.75
C PHE A 373 24.60 11.05 -14.23
N LEU A 374 24.05 9.88 -13.90
CA LEU A 374 24.81 8.74 -13.37
C LEU A 374 25.30 7.77 -14.43
N ALA A 375 24.76 7.82 -15.65
CA ALA A 375 25.19 6.98 -16.75
C ALA A 375 26.68 7.22 -17.07
N GLN A 376 27.48 6.16 -17.03
CA GLN A 376 28.91 6.17 -17.34
C GLN A 376 29.18 5.21 -18.51
N ASN A 377 30.13 5.59 -19.37
CA ASN A 377 30.66 4.73 -20.43
C ASN A 377 31.71 3.74 -19.88
N ASP A 378 32.12 2.77 -20.70
CA ASP A 378 33.13 1.74 -20.37
C ASP A 378 34.48 2.31 -19.89
N SER A 379 34.74 3.59 -20.14
CA SER A 379 35.93 4.33 -19.66
C SER A 379 35.74 5.02 -18.30
N GLY A 380 34.59 4.86 -17.63
CA GLY A 380 34.25 5.51 -16.36
C GLY A 380 33.89 6.99 -16.47
N SER A 381 33.81 7.55 -17.69
CA SER A 381 33.35 8.92 -17.93
C SER A 381 31.82 8.97 -18.04
N GLN A 382 31.20 10.01 -17.49
CA GLN A 382 29.77 10.27 -17.65
C GLN A 382 29.41 10.40 -19.14
N SER A 383 28.36 9.72 -19.56
CA SER A 383 28.00 9.54 -20.97
C SER A 383 26.80 10.34 -21.42
N ALA A 384 25.84 10.60 -20.53
CA ALA A 384 24.54 11.16 -20.87
C ALA A 384 24.26 12.54 -20.24
N ILE A 385 25.29 13.37 -20.08
CA ILE A 385 25.16 14.70 -19.46
C ILE A 385 24.23 15.61 -20.28
N VAL A 386 24.26 15.51 -21.61
CA VAL A 386 23.46 16.37 -22.49
C VAL A 386 21.97 16.06 -22.32
N GLU A 387 21.62 14.77 -22.29
CA GLU A 387 20.29 14.25 -22.05
C GLU A 387 19.78 14.67 -20.66
N ALA A 388 20.66 14.64 -19.65
CA ALA A 388 20.33 15.11 -18.30
C ALA A 388 19.98 16.61 -18.27
N ILE A 389 20.72 17.45 -19.02
CA ILE A 389 20.42 18.89 -19.15
C ILE A 389 19.07 19.11 -19.82
N PHE A 390 18.75 18.36 -20.88
CA PHE A 390 17.43 18.43 -21.51
C PHE A 390 16.31 18.03 -20.56
N MET A 391 16.53 17.03 -19.70
CA MET A 391 15.56 16.66 -18.67
C MET A 391 15.33 17.78 -17.64
N CYS A 392 16.39 18.49 -17.22
CA CYS A 392 16.23 19.66 -16.35
C CYS A 392 15.41 20.77 -17.02
N VAL A 393 15.57 20.99 -18.32
CA VAL A 393 14.74 21.93 -19.10
C VAL A 393 13.29 21.44 -19.16
N SER A 394 13.04 20.14 -19.33
CA SER A 394 11.69 19.55 -19.30
C SER A 394 11.00 19.84 -17.97
N ILE A 395 11.68 19.65 -16.83
CA ILE A 395 11.13 19.96 -15.50
C ILE A 395 10.69 21.43 -15.41
N ALA A 396 11.50 22.36 -15.91
CA ALA A 396 11.15 23.78 -15.92
C ALA A 396 9.90 24.07 -16.78
N ILE A 397 9.76 23.39 -17.92
CA ILE A 397 8.57 23.48 -18.78
C ILE A 397 7.35 22.91 -18.05
N THR A 398 7.48 21.74 -17.40
CA THR A 398 6.40 21.11 -16.63
C THR A 398 5.91 22.03 -15.50
N VAL A 399 6.82 22.70 -14.79
CA VAL A 399 6.46 23.73 -13.79
C VAL A 399 5.71 24.90 -14.42
N ALA A 400 6.16 25.40 -15.57
CA ALA A 400 5.48 26.49 -16.27
C ALA A 400 4.06 26.10 -16.74
N VAL A 401 3.90 24.86 -17.22
CA VAL A 401 2.59 24.31 -17.61
C VAL A 401 1.67 24.18 -16.40
N GLN A 402 2.15 23.60 -15.29
CA GLN A 402 1.34 23.47 -14.08
C GLN A 402 0.95 24.83 -13.52
N TYR A 403 1.86 25.80 -13.51
CA TYR A 403 1.57 27.18 -13.09
C TYR A 403 0.49 27.83 -13.98
N THR A 404 0.59 27.64 -15.31
CA THR A 404 -0.42 28.14 -16.26
C THR A 404 -1.78 27.47 -16.04
N MET A 405 -1.79 26.17 -15.74
CA MET A 405 -3.02 25.45 -15.40
C MET A 405 -3.65 25.98 -14.11
N CYS A 406 -2.89 26.11 -13.03
CA CYS A 406 -3.41 26.63 -11.77
C CYS A 406 -3.98 28.04 -11.93
N THR A 407 -3.24 28.94 -12.58
CA THR A 407 -3.69 30.33 -12.79
C THR A 407 -4.93 30.45 -13.69
N SER A 408 -5.11 29.53 -14.65
CA SER A 408 -6.24 29.56 -15.59
C SER A 408 -7.47 28.81 -15.09
N PHE A 409 -7.28 27.65 -14.45
CA PHE A 409 -8.36 26.73 -14.10
C PHE A 409 -8.76 26.77 -12.63
N ASP A 410 -7.87 27.12 -11.69
CA ASP A 410 -8.27 27.20 -10.27
C ASP A 410 -9.42 28.20 -10.05
N PRO A 411 -9.45 29.40 -10.67
CA PRO A 411 -10.58 30.31 -10.51
C PRO A 411 -11.93 29.69 -10.91
N LEU A 412 -11.94 28.80 -11.91
CA LEU A 412 -13.16 28.11 -12.36
C LEU A 412 -13.67 27.07 -11.34
N THR A 413 -12.82 26.63 -10.41
CA THR A 413 -13.20 25.69 -9.35
C THR A 413 -13.65 26.37 -8.06
N TYR A 414 -13.28 27.65 -7.86
CA TYR A 414 -13.63 28.42 -6.66
C TYR A 414 -14.81 29.38 -6.86
N TYR A 415 -14.98 29.92 -8.07
CA TYR A 415 -16.01 30.90 -8.36
C TYR A 415 -17.08 30.31 -9.28
N LEU A 416 -18.35 30.42 -8.87
CA LEU A 416 -19.47 30.10 -9.74
C LEU A 416 -19.63 31.26 -10.75
N PRO A 417 -19.68 30.98 -12.06
CA PRO A 417 -19.95 32.02 -13.04
C PRO A 417 -21.39 32.51 -12.86
N ILE A 418 -21.55 33.83 -12.73
CA ILE A 418 -22.87 34.47 -12.70
C ILE A 418 -23.41 34.47 -14.14
N ASP A 419 -24.65 34.04 -14.32
CA ASP A 419 -25.28 34.11 -15.63
C ASP A 419 -25.60 35.57 -16.01
N ALA A 420 -25.87 35.81 -17.30
CA ALA A 420 -26.09 37.19 -17.77
C ALA A 420 -27.41 37.80 -17.26
N GLU A 421 -28.36 36.98 -16.81
CA GLU A 421 -29.68 37.39 -16.34
C GLU A 421 -29.62 37.81 -14.87
N GLU A 422 -29.00 37.00 -14.03
CA GLU A 422 -28.67 37.25 -12.63
C GLU A 422 -27.72 38.46 -12.52
N PHE A 423 -26.73 38.57 -13.40
CA PHE A 423 -25.88 39.78 -13.46
C PHE A 423 -26.67 41.05 -13.80
N SER A 424 -27.74 40.95 -14.58
CA SER A 424 -28.60 42.09 -14.93
C SER A 424 -29.55 42.48 -13.79
N GLN A 425 -29.83 41.56 -12.87
CA GLN A 425 -30.68 41.77 -11.69
C GLN A 425 -29.88 42.26 -10.47
N LEU A 426 -28.57 42.02 -10.45
CA LEU A 426 -27.70 42.58 -9.42
C LEU A 426 -27.60 44.09 -9.61
N ASP A 427 -28.15 44.84 -8.65
CA ASP A 427 -28.19 46.30 -8.60
C ASP A 427 -26.79 46.87 -8.23
N ILE A 428 -25.77 46.50 -9.00
CA ILE A 428 -24.38 46.89 -8.77
C ILE A 428 -24.21 48.31 -9.33
N PRO A 429 -23.85 49.32 -8.52
CA PRO A 429 -23.55 50.64 -9.03
C PRO A 429 -22.33 50.54 -9.96
N VAL A 430 -22.56 50.65 -11.26
CA VAL A 430 -21.53 50.56 -12.31
C VAL A 430 -20.65 51.80 -12.25
N SER A 431 -19.72 51.83 -11.31
CA SER A 431 -18.64 52.82 -11.25
C SER A 431 -17.30 52.09 -11.39
N GLY A 432 -16.93 51.76 -12.63
CA GLY A 432 -15.62 51.17 -12.91
C GLY A 432 -15.35 51.03 -14.39
N LYS A 433 -14.21 51.56 -14.83
CA LYS A 433 -13.70 51.63 -16.21
C LYS A 433 -13.44 50.25 -16.85
N PHE A 434 -14.47 49.47 -17.16
CA PHE A 434 -14.32 48.26 -18.00
C PHE A 434 -15.22 48.34 -19.24
N GLY A 435 -14.59 48.42 -20.41
CA GLY A 435 -15.19 48.80 -21.69
C GLY A 435 -16.05 47.73 -22.39
N ILE A 436 -16.97 47.07 -21.67
CA ILE A 436 -17.89 46.05 -22.23
C ILE A 436 -19.34 46.57 -22.33
N THR A 437 -19.57 47.84 -21.99
CA THR A 437 -20.92 48.34 -21.63
C THR A 437 -21.88 48.52 -22.81
N LYS A 438 -21.45 48.77 -24.04
CA LYS A 438 -22.42 49.17 -25.11
C LYS A 438 -23.15 48.03 -25.81
N LYS A 439 -22.57 46.82 -25.88
CA LYS A 439 -23.18 45.69 -26.61
C LYS A 439 -24.15 44.90 -25.71
N VAL A 440 -23.81 44.77 -24.43
CA VAL A 440 -24.62 44.07 -23.41
C VAL A 440 -25.88 44.87 -23.09
N THR A 441 -25.78 46.19 -22.85
CA THR A 441 -26.96 47.05 -22.60
C THR A 441 -27.95 47.08 -23.77
N ARG A 442 -27.47 46.91 -25.01
CA ARG A 442 -28.34 46.89 -26.20
C ARG A 442 -29.12 45.58 -26.35
N ILE A 443 -28.56 44.46 -25.90
CA ILE A 443 -29.22 43.15 -25.90
C ILE A 443 -30.25 43.08 -24.76
N LEU A 444 -29.91 43.64 -23.58
CA LEU A 444 -30.82 43.74 -22.42
C LEU A 444 -32.06 44.59 -22.73
N ASN A 445 -31.88 45.79 -23.32
CA ASN A 445 -33.00 46.67 -23.66
C ASN A 445 -33.89 46.11 -24.79
N HIS A 446 -33.38 45.21 -25.64
CA HIS A 446 -34.17 44.60 -26.71
C HIS A 446 -35.04 43.43 -26.22
N ARG A 447 -34.70 42.82 -25.08
CA ARG A 447 -35.48 41.74 -24.46
C ARG A 447 -36.56 42.26 -23.50
N GLN A 448 -36.32 43.38 -22.81
CA GLN A 448 -37.33 43.99 -21.94
C GLN A 448 -38.61 44.39 -22.70
N SER A 449 -38.52 44.77 -23.98
CA SER A 449 -39.71 45.07 -24.79
C SER A 449 -40.50 43.83 -25.26
N ILE A 450 -40.03 42.60 -24.96
CA ILE A 450 -40.67 41.35 -25.37
C ILE A 450 -41.44 40.69 -24.21
N ASN A 451 -41.12 41.01 -22.95
CA ASN A 451 -41.70 40.35 -21.78
C ASN A 451 -42.86 41.11 -21.11
N ASP A 452 -43.32 42.24 -21.66
CA ASP A 452 -44.52 42.96 -21.20
C ASP A 452 -45.84 42.27 -21.63
N SER A 453 -45.92 40.95 -21.48
CA SER A 453 -47.18 40.21 -21.57
C SER A 453 -47.42 39.42 -20.28
N ASP A 454 -48.17 40.07 -19.40
CA ASP A 454 -48.71 39.54 -18.14
C ASP A 454 -49.49 38.22 -18.33
N SER A 455 -48.97 37.13 -17.76
CA SER A 455 -49.74 36.13 -17.02
C SER A 455 -48.80 35.13 -16.34
N VAL A 456 -48.41 35.38 -15.08
CA VAL A 456 -47.77 34.35 -14.24
C VAL A 456 -48.84 33.30 -13.93
N SER A 457 -48.58 32.05 -14.30
CA SER A 457 -49.57 30.98 -14.16
C SER A 457 -49.71 30.54 -12.70
N THR A 458 -50.87 30.00 -12.31
CA THR A 458 -51.12 29.45 -10.97
C THR A 458 -50.16 28.31 -10.60
N ALA A 459 -49.56 27.65 -11.60
CA ALA A 459 -48.52 26.64 -11.42
C ALA A 459 -47.20 27.27 -10.98
N ASP A 460 -46.81 28.43 -11.54
CA ASP A 460 -45.58 29.12 -11.17
C ASP A 460 -45.65 29.65 -9.73
N GLN A 461 -46.83 30.09 -9.26
CA GLN A 461 -47.05 30.48 -7.87
C GLN A 461 -46.91 29.31 -6.90
N ALA A 462 -47.50 28.15 -7.21
CA ALA A 462 -47.39 26.95 -6.38
C ALA A 462 -45.94 26.41 -6.36
N VAL A 463 -45.22 26.49 -7.47
CA VAL A 463 -43.80 26.11 -7.55
C VAL A 463 -42.94 27.04 -6.70
N ASN A 464 -43.17 28.35 -6.75
CA ASN A 464 -42.43 29.33 -5.94
C ASN A 464 -42.70 29.16 -4.43
N GLU A 465 -43.94 28.92 -4.03
CA GLU A 465 -44.31 28.71 -2.62
C GLU A 465 -43.70 27.42 -2.05
N VAL A 466 -43.64 26.35 -2.86
CA VAL A 466 -42.91 25.11 -2.52
C VAL A 466 -41.41 25.34 -2.45
N TYR A 467 -40.85 26.14 -3.36
CA TYR A 467 -39.43 26.48 -3.39
C TYR A 467 -39.01 27.27 -2.14
N ASP A 468 -39.76 28.30 -1.79
CA ASP A 468 -39.50 29.16 -0.62
C ASP A 468 -39.57 28.37 0.69
N ASN A 469 -40.59 27.52 0.85
CA ASN A 469 -40.74 26.66 2.02
C ASN A 469 -39.64 25.57 2.09
N THR A 470 -39.20 25.07 0.93
CA THR A 470 -38.08 24.13 0.85
C THR A 470 -36.76 24.80 1.23
N MET A 471 -36.53 26.05 0.81
CA MET A 471 -35.29 26.77 1.06
C MET A 471 -35.15 27.22 2.53
N GLU A 472 -36.24 27.67 3.16
CA GLU A 472 -36.27 28.02 4.59
C GLU A 472 -35.97 26.79 5.48
N ASN A 473 -36.47 25.62 5.08
CA ASN A 473 -36.28 24.38 5.83
C ASN A 473 -35.10 23.51 5.35
N ALA A 474 -34.41 23.90 4.27
CA ALA A 474 -33.38 23.07 3.63
C ALA A 474 -32.22 22.71 4.57
N TYR A 475 -31.80 23.69 5.38
CA TYR A 475 -30.66 23.60 6.28
C TYR A 475 -31.05 23.24 7.73
N LEU A 476 -32.34 23.03 8.02
CA LEU A 476 -32.77 22.55 9.32
C LEU A 476 -32.28 21.11 9.55
N HIS A 477 -31.95 20.81 10.80
CA HIS A 477 -31.56 19.47 11.19
C HIS A 477 -32.67 18.47 10.81
N PRO A 478 -32.36 17.29 10.23
CA PRO A 478 -33.38 16.32 9.79
C PRO A 478 -34.44 16.00 10.85
N ALA A 479 -34.06 15.97 12.13
CA ALA A 479 -35.00 15.76 13.25
C ALA A 479 -36.10 16.83 13.41
N LEU A 480 -35.95 18.02 12.81
CA LEU A 480 -36.93 19.11 12.85
C LEU A 480 -37.80 19.18 11.58
N ARG A 481 -37.28 18.67 10.46
CA ARG A 481 -37.91 18.76 9.14
C ARG A 481 -38.57 17.46 8.71
N ASP A 482 -37.93 16.33 8.97
CA ASP A 482 -38.41 15.04 8.50
C ASP A 482 -39.74 14.70 9.20
N PRO A 483 -40.69 14.06 8.48
CA PRO A 483 -42.00 13.76 9.03
C PRO A 483 -41.84 12.83 10.21
N LYS A 484 -42.77 12.95 11.16
CA LYS A 484 -42.80 12.11 12.34
C LYS A 484 -42.77 10.63 11.93
N PRO A 485 -41.81 9.83 12.45
CA PRO A 485 -41.69 8.44 12.05
C PRO A 485 -42.94 7.65 12.44
N ILE A 486 -43.41 6.83 11.52
CA ILE A 486 -44.59 5.97 11.73
C ILE A 486 -44.11 4.59 12.20
N ILE A 487 -44.71 4.08 13.28
CA ILE A 487 -44.43 2.73 13.76
C ILE A 487 -45.01 1.75 12.74
N TRP A 488 -44.15 0.96 12.12
CA TRP A 488 -44.50 0.07 11.03
C TRP A 488 -44.60 -1.38 11.54
N ILE A 489 -45.82 -1.88 11.68
CA ILE A 489 -46.11 -3.22 12.20
C ILE A 489 -46.62 -4.11 11.06
N PRO A 490 -46.11 -5.35 10.89
CA PRO A 490 -46.66 -6.24 9.88
C PRO A 490 -48.09 -6.65 10.22
N CYS A 491 -48.99 -6.62 9.23
CA CYS A 491 -50.35 -7.14 9.35
C CYS A 491 -50.34 -8.65 9.62
N ASP A 492 -51.14 -9.11 10.59
CA ASP A 492 -51.34 -10.52 10.92
C ASP A 492 -52.72 -11.02 10.47
N ASN A 493 -52.86 -12.33 10.28
CA ASN A 493 -54.12 -12.95 9.85
C ASN A 493 -55.22 -12.95 10.92
N LEU A 494 -54.88 -12.69 12.19
CA LEU A 494 -55.83 -12.68 13.31
C LEU A 494 -56.40 -11.27 13.58
N GLY A 495 -55.92 -10.24 12.89
CA GLY A 495 -56.36 -8.86 13.02
C GLY A 495 -55.83 -8.14 14.27
N ILE A 496 -54.85 -8.70 14.98
CA ILE A 496 -54.32 -8.15 16.24
C ILE A 496 -53.61 -6.81 15.99
N ALA A 497 -52.79 -6.72 14.94
CA ALA A 497 -52.06 -5.51 14.57
C ALA A 497 -53.01 -4.39 14.15
N VAL A 498 -54.12 -4.72 13.47
CA VAL A 498 -55.15 -3.75 13.07
C VAL A 498 -55.92 -3.24 14.28
N ASP A 499 -56.28 -4.12 15.21
CA ASP A 499 -56.90 -3.75 16.49
C ASP A 499 -55.99 -2.84 17.34
N GLU A 500 -54.68 -3.12 17.38
CA GLU A 500 -53.71 -2.27 18.08
C GLU A 500 -53.57 -0.86 17.46
N VAL A 501 -53.59 -0.77 16.12
CA VAL A 501 -53.62 0.53 15.42
C VAL A 501 -54.88 1.31 15.80
N GLN A 502 -56.05 0.68 15.73
CA GLN A 502 -57.33 1.33 16.08
C GLN A 502 -57.39 1.77 17.55
N LYS A 503 -56.90 0.94 18.47
CA LYS A 503 -56.80 1.30 19.90
C LYS A 503 -55.87 2.48 20.15
N THR A 504 -54.74 2.51 19.46
CA THR A 504 -53.77 3.61 19.59
C THR A 504 -54.36 4.90 19.02
N GLU A 505 -55.02 4.86 17.87
CA GLU A 505 -55.75 6.00 17.31
C GLU A 505 -56.85 6.49 18.26
N ALA A 506 -57.65 5.57 18.83
CA ALA A 506 -58.72 5.89 19.77
C ALA A 506 -58.21 6.42 21.13
N SER A 507 -56.98 6.09 21.53
CA SER A 507 -56.38 6.58 22.78
C SER A 507 -56.05 8.06 22.77
N GLY A 508 -56.03 8.70 21.58
CA GLY A 508 -55.64 10.10 21.41
C GLY A 508 -54.16 10.37 21.67
N MET A 509 -53.34 9.33 21.83
CA MET A 509 -51.89 9.48 21.93
C MET A 509 -51.33 10.01 20.61
N ASN A 510 -50.35 10.91 20.69
CA ASN A 510 -49.64 11.40 19.51
C ASN A 510 -48.62 10.34 19.03
N ILE A 511 -49.08 9.17 18.59
CA ILE A 511 -48.27 8.07 18.04
C ILE A 511 -48.96 7.61 16.76
N LEU A 512 -48.22 7.58 15.65
CA LEU A 512 -48.73 7.11 14.37
C LEU A 512 -48.27 5.68 14.13
N MET A 513 -49.21 4.79 13.81
CA MET A 513 -48.97 3.38 13.55
C MET A 513 -49.62 3.01 12.22
N SER A 514 -48.99 2.14 11.43
CA SER A 514 -49.59 1.62 10.21
C SER A 514 -49.11 0.20 9.93
N THR A 515 -50.02 -0.60 9.37
CA THR A 515 -49.77 -1.96 8.89
C THR A 515 -49.65 -2.05 7.37
N GLU A 516 -49.70 -0.91 6.68
CA GLU A 516 -49.67 -0.86 5.22
C GLU A 516 -48.33 -1.35 4.67
N GLY A 517 -48.35 -2.15 3.59
CA GLY A 517 -47.14 -2.57 2.90
C GLY A 517 -46.28 -3.65 3.61
N ALA A 518 -46.68 -4.16 4.79
CA ALA A 518 -46.01 -5.26 5.48
C ALA A 518 -47.00 -6.28 6.05
N ARG A 519 -46.69 -7.57 5.97
CA ARG A 519 -47.53 -8.66 6.49
C ARG A 519 -46.71 -9.82 7.05
N PHE A 520 -47.30 -10.66 7.89
CA PHE A 520 -46.74 -11.97 8.23
C PHE A 520 -47.19 -13.02 7.22
N ASN A 521 -46.31 -13.97 6.91
CA ASN A 521 -46.68 -15.18 6.17
C ASN A 521 -47.03 -16.35 7.12
N ASP A 522 -47.44 -17.48 6.54
CA ASP A 522 -47.87 -18.68 7.30
C ASP A 522 -46.78 -19.24 8.24
N LYS A 523 -45.52 -18.84 8.03
CA LYS A 523 -44.36 -19.23 8.86
C LYS A 523 -43.95 -18.14 9.85
N ILE A 524 -44.78 -17.11 10.05
CA ILE A 524 -44.52 -15.95 10.93
C ILE A 524 -43.30 -15.13 10.48
N ASN A 525 -42.90 -15.24 9.20
CA ASN A 525 -41.87 -14.37 8.65
C ASN A 525 -42.49 -13.10 8.08
N ILE A 526 -41.77 -11.98 8.21
CA ILE A 526 -42.19 -10.69 7.68
C ILE A 526 -42.05 -10.70 6.15
N GLU A 527 -43.13 -10.39 5.43
CA GLU A 527 -43.17 -10.10 4.00
C GLU A 527 -43.47 -8.61 3.77
N ILE A 528 -42.81 -8.02 2.78
CA ILE A 528 -42.91 -6.59 2.47
C ILE A 528 -43.45 -6.46 1.06
N ASN A 529 -44.57 -5.75 0.92
CA ASN A 529 -45.29 -5.54 -0.33
C ASN A 529 -45.26 -4.06 -0.78
N GLY A 530 -44.75 -3.16 0.05
CA GLY A 530 -44.70 -1.72 -0.24
C GLY A 530 -43.58 -1.00 0.52
N ALA A 531 -43.46 0.31 0.27
CA ALA A 531 -42.55 1.18 1.02
C ALA A 531 -43.04 1.43 2.45
N PRO A 532 -42.15 1.84 3.38
CA PRO A 532 -42.57 2.27 4.70
C PRO A 532 -43.66 3.36 4.63
N PRO A 533 -44.61 3.42 5.59
CA PRO A 533 -45.72 4.38 5.55
C PRO A 533 -45.28 5.86 5.59
N ASP A 534 -44.09 6.12 6.13
CA ASP A 534 -43.43 7.43 6.22
C ASP A 534 -42.42 7.68 5.09
N HIS A 535 -42.30 6.75 4.13
CA HIS A 535 -41.44 6.92 2.98
C HIS A 535 -42.08 7.88 1.98
N MET A 536 -41.52 9.08 1.83
CA MET A 536 -41.96 10.01 0.79
C MET A 536 -41.53 9.46 -0.58
N PRO A 537 -42.47 9.22 -1.52
CA PRO A 537 -42.12 8.84 -2.88
C PRO A 537 -41.28 9.94 -3.55
N PHE A 538 -40.42 9.55 -4.49
CA PHE A 538 -39.76 10.46 -5.43
C PHE A 538 -40.84 11.17 -6.27
N THR A 539 -41.35 12.29 -5.77
CA THR A 539 -42.13 13.27 -6.53
C THR A 539 -41.16 14.24 -7.20
N GLU A 540 -41.57 14.87 -8.30
CA GLU A 540 -40.73 15.79 -9.10
C GLU A 540 -40.03 16.89 -8.27
N THR A 541 -40.57 17.22 -7.10
CA THR A 541 -39.97 18.11 -6.08
C THR A 541 -38.63 17.62 -5.52
N ASN A 542 -38.38 16.30 -5.48
CA ASN A 542 -37.08 15.75 -5.10
C ASN A 542 -36.04 15.73 -6.25
N GLN A 543 -36.41 16.08 -7.49
CA GLN A 543 -35.43 16.25 -8.59
C GLN A 543 -34.44 17.39 -8.31
N VAL A 544 -34.84 18.37 -7.47
CA VAL A 544 -33.99 19.50 -7.09
C VAL A 544 -32.80 19.06 -6.21
N ARG A 545 -32.89 17.92 -5.53
CA ARG A 545 -31.77 17.37 -4.73
C ARG A 545 -30.65 16.73 -5.56
N THR A 546 -30.88 16.45 -6.83
CA THR A 546 -29.92 15.72 -7.70
C THR A 546 -29.59 16.46 -9.00
N ARG A 547 -30.04 17.71 -9.13
CA ARG A 547 -29.59 18.65 -10.17
C ARG A 547 -29.12 19.95 -9.53
N PHE A 548 -27.98 19.90 -8.86
CA PHE A 548 -27.12 21.06 -8.64
C PHE A 548 -25.67 20.62 -8.61
#